data_AF-A0A369T2X7-F1
#
_entry.id   AF-A0A369T2X7-F1
#
_cell.length_a   1.000
_cell.length_b   1.000
_cell.length_c   1.000
_cell.angle_alpha   90.00
_cell.angle_beta   90.00
_cell.angle_gamma   90.00
#
_symmetry.space_group_name_H-M   'P 1'
#
loop_
_entity.id
_entity.type
_entity.pdbx_description
1 polymer ?
#
loop_
_entity_poly.entity_id
_entity_poly.type
_entity_poly.pdbx_seq_one_letter_code
_entity_poly.pdbx_strand_id
1 'polypeptide(L)'
;MKLEKPEIHWKALDVLANQIVGLTIDFGEIEVNKAFETIKRCYVYKDLTYEEFLEVLNFLNEIKLVKFDEEGRKIVKTRKGHMYYIENLSMIPDEKSYDVIDVATRMKIGVLHEEFVAKHGNPGTVFILRGLPWKIEKVEKDRIFVSLEKDFESAIPSWEGELLPVPFEVAIEAHELKADFIGKVDELRGQDRYFIPSSREIYIEQYKDWFVIHSPFGTKVNDALSRIISHFISQKYGIVVGIKTDPYRIILKAGYIKKKNIKEVLESLPEDIEDILESSVVNTDLFLWKFSHVAKRFGVIRKDADYSKSTLRRILQHLIGTPVYRETLNEIFIEKFDIENTKKVIRMIKSGEIKVEISLNEIPSPLAAIGLEEYVSDVLISDKWREIVRLVKERLYETEFTLVCMACKSKYKIKVKDYDEGFKCERCGGNYFGVAKSEEDIYKEDKLYITADMLKTYGRRFLFVYAGRGISYISAIGILRKNIKDEDELVKEVIEFEKKSIKFSKRKY
;
A
#
# COMPACT_ATOMS: atom_id res chain seq x y z
N MET A 1 8.49 18.00 23.67
CA MET A 1 7.47 17.07 23.14
C MET A 1 6.35 17.92 22.58
N LYS A 2 6.27 18.06 21.24
CA LYS A 2 5.21 18.82 20.57
C LYS A 2 4.07 17.83 20.32
N LEU A 3 2.93 18.02 20.98
CA LEU A 3 1.76 17.16 20.77
C LEU A 3 1.05 17.59 19.48
N GLU A 4 0.42 16.62 18.82
CA GLU A 4 -0.43 16.87 17.65
C GLU A 4 -1.63 17.73 18.05
N LYS A 5 -2.03 18.65 17.17
CA LYS A 5 -3.22 19.47 17.38
C LYS A 5 -4.46 18.60 17.12
N PRO A 6 -5.52 18.71 17.93
CA PRO A 6 -6.76 18.00 17.64
C PRO A 6 -7.36 18.50 16.33
N GLU A 7 -7.83 17.60 15.50
CA GLU A 7 -8.62 17.93 14.32
C GLU A 7 -10.03 18.32 14.75
N ILE A 8 -10.45 19.51 14.33
CA ILE A 8 -11.76 20.07 14.69
C ILE A 8 -12.65 19.99 13.46
N HIS A 9 -13.78 19.30 13.60
CA HIS A 9 -14.82 19.28 12.58
C HIS A 9 -15.61 20.59 12.66
N TRP A 10 -15.26 21.53 11.79
CA TRP A 10 -15.96 22.80 11.66
C TRP A 10 -17.31 22.59 10.99
N LYS A 11 -18.35 23.26 11.51
CA LYS A 11 -19.70 23.27 10.94
C LYS A 11 -20.26 21.87 10.61
N ALA A 12 -20.06 20.88 11.48
CA ALA A 12 -20.66 19.56 11.30
C ALA A 12 -22.20 19.65 11.22
N LEU A 13 -22.75 19.56 10.00
CA LEU A 13 -24.14 19.89 9.72
C LEU A 13 -25.12 18.83 10.21
N ASP A 14 -24.66 17.59 10.35
CA ASP A 14 -25.41 16.48 10.94
C ASP A 14 -25.60 16.68 12.45
N VAL A 15 -24.55 17.11 13.15
CA VAL A 15 -24.61 17.50 14.56
C VAL A 15 -25.49 18.73 14.72
N LEU A 16 -25.34 19.74 13.86
CA LEU A 16 -26.22 20.91 13.84
C LEU A 16 -27.69 20.49 13.69
N ALA A 17 -27.98 19.60 12.73
CA ALA A 17 -29.32 19.08 12.50
C ALA A 17 -29.89 18.39 13.75
N ASN A 18 -29.10 17.53 14.39
CA ASN A 18 -29.47 16.87 15.63
C ASN A 18 -29.78 17.88 16.77
N GLN A 19 -28.92 18.89 16.94
CA GLN A 19 -29.07 19.89 18.00
C GLN A 19 -30.26 20.83 17.77
N ILE A 20 -30.59 21.17 16.51
CA ILE A 20 -31.82 21.91 16.18
C ILE A 20 -33.05 21.13 16.65
N VAL A 21 -33.11 19.82 16.37
CA VAL A 21 -34.21 18.98 16.85
C VAL A 21 -34.21 18.90 18.38
N GLY A 22 -33.05 18.75 19.01
CA GLY A 22 -32.89 18.77 20.47
C GLY A 22 -33.47 20.02 21.13
N LEU A 23 -33.18 21.20 20.59
CA LEU A 23 -33.74 22.46 21.08
C LEU A 23 -35.28 22.46 21.05
N THR A 24 -35.91 21.86 20.03
CA THR A 24 -37.38 21.76 19.99
C THR A 24 -37.95 20.80 21.02
N ILE A 25 -37.16 19.82 21.48
CA ILE A 25 -37.58 18.86 22.52
C ILE A 25 -37.52 19.52 23.89
N ASP A 26 -36.47 20.28 24.17
CA ASP A 26 -36.26 20.96 25.44
C ASP A 26 -37.25 22.11 25.65
N PHE A 27 -37.45 22.95 24.63
CA PHE A 27 -38.29 24.16 24.72
C PHE A 27 -39.72 23.96 24.20
N GLY A 28 -40.00 22.87 23.46
CA GLY A 28 -41.28 22.63 22.78
C GLY A 28 -41.45 23.45 21.49
N GLU A 29 -41.27 24.76 21.60
CA GLU A 29 -41.19 25.70 20.48
C GLU A 29 -40.04 26.70 20.74
N ILE A 30 -39.31 27.09 19.69
CA ILE A 30 -38.21 28.05 19.79
C ILE A 30 -38.20 28.99 18.58
N GLU A 31 -37.92 30.27 18.82
CA GLU A 31 -37.73 31.25 17.75
C GLU A 31 -36.47 30.94 16.94
N VAL A 32 -36.55 31.04 15.62
CA VAL A 32 -35.45 30.74 14.69
C VAL A 32 -34.18 31.53 15.03
N ASN A 33 -34.31 32.84 15.28
CA ASN A 33 -33.18 33.69 15.66
C ASN A 33 -32.53 33.26 16.98
N LYS A 34 -33.35 32.89 17.97
CA LYS A 34 -32.86 32.44 19.28
C LYS A 34 -32.12 31.11 19.18
N ALA A 35 -32.60 30.20 18.32
CA ALA A 35 -31.92 28.93 18.04
C ALA A 35 -30.55 29.18 17.38
N PHE A 36 -30.50 30.04 16.35
CA PHE A 36 -29.26 30.42 15.67
C PHE A 36 -28.23 31.04 16.61
N GLU A 37 -28.62 32.06 17.38
CA GLU A 37 -27.73 32.72 18.36
C GLU A 37 -27.24 31.74 19.43
N THR A 38 -28.08 30.79 19.84
CA THR A 38 -27.67 29.76 20.80
C THR A 38 -26.58 28.85 20.24
N ILE A 39 -26.74 28.39 19.00
CA ILE A 39 -25.77 27.52 18.32
C ILE A 39 -24.46 28.26 18.05
N LYS A 40 -24.52 29.52 17.62
CA LYS A 40 -23.34 30.33 17.27
C LYS A 40 -22.40 30.61 18.43
N ARG A 41 -22.89 30.49 19.68
CA ARG A 41 -22.05 30.55 20.89
C ARG A 41 -21.09 29.37 21.03
N CYS A 42 -21.33 28.27 20.31
CA CYS A 42 -20.43 27.13 20.30
C CYS A 42 -19.22 27.38 19.38
N TYR A 43 -18.03 27.02 19.83
CA TYR A 43 -16.76 27.30 19.13
C TYR A 43 -16.74 26.81 17.68
N VAL A 44 -17.29 25.62 17.40
CA VAL A 44 -17.26 25.00 16.05
C VAL A 44 -18.28 25.62 15.07
N TYR A 45 -19.22 26.43 15.56
CA TYR A 45 -20.25 27.11 14.75
C TYR A 45 -20.12 28.63 14.76
N LYS A 46 -19.00 29.17 15.27
CA LYS A 46 -18.78 30.62 15.35
C LYS A 46 -18.90 31.33 13.99
N ASP A 47 -18.47 30.66 12.92
CA ASP A 47 -18.46 31.14 11.54
C ASP A 47 -19.69 30.66 10.73
N LEU A 48 -20.69 30.05 11.40
CA LEU A 48 -21.93 29.63 10.76
C LEU A 48 -22.74 30.87 10.34
N THR A 49 -23.07 30.92 9.06
CA THR A 49 -23.90 31.99 8.49
C THR A 49 -25.39 31.69 8.73
N TYR A 50 -26.21 32.74 8.70
CA TYR A 50 -27.65 32.58 8.90
C TYR A 50 -28.28 31.81 7.75
N GLU A 51 -27.77 32.00 6.53
CA GLU A 51 -28.18 31.30 5.31
C GLU A 51 -27.90 29.80 5.41
N GLU A 52 -26.70 29.39 5.82
CA GLU A 52 -26.35 27.97 6.04
C GLU A 52 -27.26 27.35 7.10
N PHE A 53 -27.54 28.07 8.19
CA PHE A 53 -28.45 27.60 9.24
C PHE A 53 -29.88 27.39 8.73
N LEU A 54 -30.41 28.37 7.98
CA LEU A 54 -31.73 28.26 7.37
C LEU A 54 -31.81 27.11 6.36
N GLU A 55 -30.74 26.84 5.62
CA GLU A 55 -30.69 25.74 4.67
C GLU A 55 -30.83 24.38 5.36
N VAL A 56 -30.11 24.17 6.47
CA VAL A 56 -30.26 22.97 7.31
C VAL A 56 -31.67 22.90 7.89
N LEU A 57 -32.20 24.02 8.39
CA LEU A 57 -33.53 24.07 8.99
C LEU A 57 -34.64 23.75 7.98
N ASN A 58 -34.55 24.30 6.77
CA ASN A 58 -35.46 24.02 5.65
C ASN A 58 -35.40 22.54 5.29
N PHE A 59 -34.20 21.97 5.20
CA PHE A 59 -34.02 20.54 4.95
C PHE A 59 -34.72 19.69 6.03
N LEU A 60 -34.54 20.02 7.32
CA LEU A 60 -35.21 19.32 8.42
C LEU A 60 -36.73 19.42 8.37
N ASN A 61 -37.26 20.56 7.92
CA ASN A 61 -38.70 20.77 7.73
C ASN A 61 -39.23 19.91 6.57
N GLU A 62 -38.50 19.81 5.45
CA GLU A 62 -38.84 18.94 4.32
C GLU A 62 -38.91 17.46 4.71
N ILE A 63 -37.92 16.98 5.48
CA ILE A 63 -37.93 15.61 6.00
C ILE A 63 -38.83 15.42 7.24
N LYS A 64 -39.56 16.47 7.63
CA LYS A 64 -40.56 16.51 8.71
C LYS A 64 -40.00 16.22 10.11
N LEU A 65 -38.71 16.47 10.35
CA LEU A 65 -38.11 16.38 11.70
C LEU A 65 -38.46 17.58 12.55
N VAL A 66 -38.62 18.76 11.94
CA VAL A 66 -39.18 19.95 12.58
C VAL A 66 -40.30 20.51 11.71
N LYS A 67 -41.06 21.48 12.23
CA LYS A 67 -42.06 22.22 11.46
C LYS A 67 -41.88 23.73 11.66
N PHE A 68 -42.04 24.52 10.60
CA PHE A 68 -42.23 25.97 10.71
C PHE A 68 -43.66 26.33 11.11
N ASP A 69 -43.81 27.40 11.90
CA ASP A 69 -45.09 28.09 11.98
C ASP A 69 -45.45 28.76 10.63
N GLU A 70 -46.70 29.19 10.47
CA GLU A 70 -47.22 29.77 9.22
C GLU A 70 -46.51 31.08 8.81
N GLU A 71 -45.77 31.71 9.73
CA GLU A 71 -45.00 32.93 9.51
C GLU A 71 -43.48 32.67 9.36
N GLY A 72 -43.02 31.42 9.50
CA GLY A 72 -41.61 31.03 9.45
C GLY A 72 -40.77 31.51 10.64
N ARG A 73 -41.38 31.90 11.76
CA ARG A 73 -40.68 32.54 12.90
C ARG A 73 -40.26 31.57 13.99
N LYS A 74 -41.02 30.48 14.16
CA LYS A 74 -40.77 29.47 15.19
C LYS A 74 -40.54 28.09 14.58
N ILE A 75 -39.66 27.35 15.26
CA ILE A 75 -39.38 25.93 15.03
C ILE A 75 -40.19 25.14 16.06
N VAL A 76 -41.03 24.23 15.58
CA VAL A 76 -41.94 23.42 16.41
C VAL A 76 -41.54 21.96 16.31
N LYS A 77 -41.61 21.25 17.46
CA LYS A 77 -41.35 19.82 17.52
C LYS A 77 -42.33 19.00 16.66
N THR A 78 -41.84 17.92 16.07
CA THR A 78 -42.69 16.90 15.44
C THR A 78 -42.53 15.54 16.14
N ARG A 79 -43.53 14.66 15.99
CA ARG A 79 -43.42 13.29 16.52
C ARG A 79 -42.25 12.53 15.88
N LYS A 80 -41.99 12.77 14.59
CA LYS A 80 -40.87 12.14 13.87
C LYS A 80 -39.53 12.66 14.39
N GLY A 81 -39.39 13.97 14.60
CA GLY A 81 -38.21 14.58 15.21
C GLY A 81 -37.90 14.04 16.60
N HIS A 82 -38.92 13.90 17.45
CA HIS A 82 -38.77 13.33 18.79
C HIS A 82 -38.24 11.89 18.75
N MET A 83 -38.79 11.02 17.89
CA MET A 83 -38.28 9.64 17.73
C MET A 83 -36.85 9.62 17.19
N TYR A 84 -36.57 10.43 16.16
CA TYR A 84 -35.24 10.56 15.58
C TYR A 84 -34.19 10.95 16.63
N TYR A 85 -34.50 11.93 17.49
CA TYR A 85 -33.57 12.39 18.52
C TYR A 85 -33.26 11.31 19.55
N ILE A 86 -34.28 10.54 19.98
CA ILE A 86 -34.10 9.42 20.91
C ILE A 86 -33.24 8.31 20.29
N GLU A 87 -33.47 7.99 19.01
CA GLU A 87 -32.69 6.96 18.31
C GLU A 87 -31.24 7.40 18.03
N ASN A 88 -30.99 8.71 17.96
CA ASN A 88 -29.70 9.35 17.63
C ASN A 88 -29.22 10.30 18.74
N LEU A 89 -29.30 9.86 20.01
CA LEU A 89 -28.76 10.63 21.15
C LEU A 89 -27.24 10.81 21.10
N SER A 90 -26.53 9.88 20.45
CA SER A 90 -25.09 9.91 20.23
C SER A 90 -24.79 10.12 18.76
N MET A 91 -23.77 10.93 18.47
CA MET A 91 -23.24 11.13 17.11
C MET A 91 -22.17 10.08 16.74
N ILE A 92 -21.82 9.18 17.67
CA ILE A 92 -20.91 8.07 17.38
C ILE A 92 -21.65 7.08 16.46
N PRO A 93 -21.15 6.82 15.24
CA PRO A 93 -21.78 5.87 14.34
C PRO A 93 -21.66 4.44 14.88
N ASP A 94 -22.65 3.60 14.59
CA ASP A 94 -22.55 2.17 14.89
C ASP A 94 -21.59 1.53 13.87
N GLU A 95 -20.41 1.12 14.32
CA GLU A 95 -19.46 0.40 13.47
C GLU A 95 -19.87 -1.07 13.30
N LYS A 96 -20.01 -1.52 12.06
CA LYS A 96 -20.16 -2.94 11.74
C LYS A 96 -18.79 -3.60 11.59
N SER A 97 -18.72 -4.86 12.00
CA SER A 97 -17.55 -5.72 11.83
C SER A 97 -17.94 -6.95 11.02
N TYR A 98 -17.06 -7.37 10.12
CA TYR A 98 -17.28 -8.49 9.22
C TYR A 98 -16.41 -9.67 9.60
N ASP A 99 -17.02 -10.83 9.78
CA ASP A 99 -16.31 -12.07 10.08
C ASP A 99 -15.67 -12.65 8.81
N VAL A 100 -14.35 -12.80 8.82
CA VAL A 100 -13.60 -13.40 7.71
C VAL A 100 -13.57 -14.91 7.87
N ILE A 101 -14.11 -15.63 6.89
CA ILE A 101 -14.30 -17.07 6.89
C ILE A 101 -13.57 -17.69 5.69
N ASP A 102 -12.71 -18.66 5.96
CA ASP A 102 -12.08 -19.47 4.92
C ASP A 102 -13.11 -20.38 4.24
N VAL A 103 -13.23 -20.33 2.91
CA VAL A 103 -14.12 -21.21 2.15
C VAL A 103 -13.69 -22.68 2.26
N ALA A 104 -12.39 -22.96 2.35
CA ALA A 104 -11.86 -24.32 2.40
C ALA A 104 -12.11 -24.99 3.76
N THR A 105 -11.79 -24.29 4.86
CA THR A 105 -11.92 -24.86 6.21
C THR A 105 -13.22 -24.49 6.92
N ARG A 106 -13.98 -23.51 6.40
CA ARG A 106 -15.15 -22.88 7.05
C ARG A 106 -14.85 -22.28 8.43
N MET A 107 -13.57 -22.05 8.75
CA MET A 107 -13.16 -21.46 10.02
C MET A 107 -13.09 -19.93 9.92
N LYS A 108 -13.39 -19.27 11.04
CA LYS A 108 -13.17 -17.84 11.22
C LYS A 108 -11.67 -17.56 11.35
N ILE A 109 -11.13 -16.78 10.41
CA ILE A 109 -9.72 -16.38 10.39
C ILE A 109 -9.53 -15.07 11.16
N GLY A 110 -10.51 -14.16 11.11
CA GLY A 110 -10.41 -12.86 11.75
C GLY A 110 -11.66 -12.01 11.54
N VAL A 111 -11.48 -10.70 11.71
CA VAL A 111 -12.53 -9.69 11.57
C VAL A 111 -11.97 -8.54 10.73
N LEU A 112 -12.81 -7.94 9.89
CA LEU A 112 -12.52 -6.72 9.15
C LEU A 112 -13.52 -5.62 9.51
N HIS A 113 -13.03 -4.39 9.61
CA HIS A 113 -13.86 -3.22 9.85
C HIS A 113 -14.67 -2.84 8.60
N GLU A 114 -15.87 -2.28 8.80
CA GLU A 114 -16.78 -1.88 7.71
C GLU A 114 -16.11 -0.96 6.69
N GLU A 115 -15.27 -0.02 7.12
CA GLU A 115 -14.58 0.91 6.20
C GLU A 115 -13.65 0.16 5.23
N PHE A 116 -12.91 -0.84 5.70
CA PHE A 116 -12.06 -1.67 4.84
C PHE A 116 -12.91 -2.41 3.80
N VAL A 117 -14.05 -2.96 4.22
CA VAL A 117 -14.98 -3.67 3.33
C VAL A 117 -15.63 -2.72 2.33
N ALA A 118 -15.93 -1.49 2.73
CA ALA A 118 -16.43 -0.46 1.82
C ALA A 118 -15.39 -0.11 0.75
N LYS A 119 -14.12 0.05 1.13
CA LYS A 119 -13.04 0.46 0.22
C LYS A 119 -12.53 -0.68 -0.66
N HIS A 120 -12.45 -1.90 -0.13
CA HIS A 120 -11.73 -3.03 -0.73
C HIS A 120 -12.55 -4.33 -0.82
N GLY A 121 -13.78 -4.38 -0.31
CA GLY A 121 -14.61 -5.58 -0.22
C GLY A 121 -15.22 -6.10 -1.52
N ASN A 122 -14.64 -5.77 -2.68
CA ASN A 122 -15.09 -6.31 -3.96
C ASN A 122 -14.59 -7.76 -4.14
N PRO A 123 -15.41 -8.68 -4.72
CA PRO A 123 -14.94 -10.00 -5.10
C PRO A 123 -13.72 -9.93 -6.01
N GLY A 124 -12.71 -10.76 -5.72
CA GLY A 124 -11.43 -10.78 -6.41
C GLY A 124 -10.33 -9.97 -5.72
N THR A 125 -10.65 -9.06 -4.78
CA THR A 125 -9.63 -8.33 -4.03
C THR A 125 -8.81 -9.27 -3.15
N VAL A 126 -7.49 -9.13 -3.19
CA VAL A 126 -6.56 -9.85 -2.31
C VAL A 126 -6.14 -8.92 -1.17
N PHE A 127 -6.15 -9.43 0.06
CA PHE A 127 -5.74 -8.69 1.24
C PHE A 127 -4.92 -9.55 2.20
N ILE A 128 -4.05 -8.92 2.98
CA ILE A 128 -3.20 -9.62 3.96
C ILE A 128 -3.92 -9.65 5.31
N LEU A 129 -4.14 -10.86 5.83
CA LEU A 129 -4.67 -11.08 7.18
C LEU A 129 -3.87 -12.20 7.85
N ARG A 130 -3.35 -11.92 9.06
CA ARG A 130 -2.42 -12.81 9.79
C ARG A 130 -1.18 -13.20 8.95
N GLY A 131 -0.68 -12.27 8.14
CA GLY A 131 0.52 -12.48 7.31
C GLY A 131 0.31 -13.40 6.10
N LEU A 132 -0.93 -13.77 5.78
CA LEU A 132 -1.27 -14.58 4.62
C LEU A 132 -2.18 -13.78 3.66
N PRO A 133 -2.05 -13.97 2.34
CA PRO A 133 -2.87 -13.29 1.35
C PRO A 133 -4.17 -14.08 1.13
N TRP A 134 -5.28 -13.41 1.35
CA TRP A 134 -6.63 -13.94 1.23
C TRP A 134 -7.37 -13.21 0.13
N LYS A 135 -8.00 -13.93 -0.78
CA LYS A 135 -8.83 -13.39 -1.84
C LYS A 135 -10.29 -13.42 -1.44
N ILE A 136 -10.98 -12.30 -1.60
CA ILE A 136 -12.41 -12.20 -1.35
C ILE A 136 -13.16 -12.93 -2.47
N GLU A 137 -13.87 -14.00 -2.14
CA GLU A 137 -14.76 -14.69 -3.08
C GLU A 137 -16.15 -14.05 -3.07
N LYS A 138 -16.65 -13.75 -1.88
CA LYS A 138 -17.99 -13.18 -1.70
C LYS A 138 -18.10 -12.45 -0.37
N VAL A 139 -18.90 -11.38 -0.36
CA VAL A 139 -19.35 -10.70 0.85
C VAL A 139 -20.85 -10.97 1.01
N GLU A 140 -21.25 -11.50 2.17
CA GLU A 140 -22.65 -11.76 2.51
C GLU A 140 -22.97 -11.26 3.92
N LYS A 141 -23.92 -10.32 4.04
CA LYS A 141 -24.35 -9.74 5.32
C LYS A 141 -23.14 -9.27 6.13
N ASP A 142 -22.82 -9.96 7.23
CA ASP A 142 -21.73 -9.65 8.16
C ASP A 142 -20.55 -10.64 8.02
N ARG A 143 -20.44 -11.35 6.89
CA ARG A 143 -19.42 -12.37 6.64
C ARG A 143 -18.73 -12.15 5.30
N ILE A 144 -17.43 -12.40 5.29
CA ILE A 144 -16.59 -12.34 4.10
C ILE A 144 -15.99 -13.72 3.89
N PHE A 145 -16.33 -14.34 2.77
CA PHE A 145 -15.81 -15.62 2.36
C PHE A 145 -14.54 -15.42 1.55
N VAL A 146 -13.45 -16.05 1.99
CA VAL A 146 -12.13 -15.88 1.39
C VAL A 146 -11.48 -17.21 1.03
N SER A 147 -10.59 -17.17 0.04
CA SER A 147 -9.72 -18.28 -0.36
C SER A 147 -8.25 -17.88 -0.24
N LEU A 148 -7.36 -18.82 0.03
CA LEU A 148 -5.92 -18.54 0.12
C LEU A 148 -5.36 -18.32 -1.29
N GLU A 149 -4.75 -17.17 -1.53
CA GLU A 149 -4.11 -16.84 -2.81
C GLU A 149 -2.60 -17.11 -2.75
N LYS A 150 -1.96 -17.32 -3.91
CA LYS A 150 -0.49 -17.53 -3.95
C LYS A 150 0.30 -16.25 -4.23
N ASP A 151 -0.39 -15.27 -4.79
CA ASP A 151 0.21 -14.02 -5.25
C ASP A 151 -0.02 -12.91 -4.21
N PHE A 152 1.04 -12.17 -3.93
CA PHE A 152 1.06 -11.05 -2.99
C PHE A 152 1.10 -9.69 -3.69
N GLU A 153 1.34 -9.65 -5.01
CA GLU A 153 1.64 -8.40 -5.74
C GLU A 153 0.49 -7.37 -5.74
N SER A 154 -0.71 -7.77 -5.34
CA SER A 154 -1.88 -6.89 -5.21
C SER A 154 -2.54 -6.96 -3.83
N ALA A 155 -1.85 -7.50 -2.83
CA ALA A 155 -2.43 -7.76 -1.52
C ALA A 155 -2.46 -6.49 -0.65
N ILE A 156 -3.65 -6.08 -0.26
CA ILE A 156 -3.89 -4.87 0.56
C ILE A 156 -3.83 -5.24 2.05
N PRO A 157 -3.06 -4.54 2.91
CA PRO A 157 -3.04 -4.84 4.34
C PRO A 157 -4.41 -4.61 4.99
N SER A 158 -4.87 -5.55 5.83
CA SER A 158 -6.20 -5.42 6.48
C SER A 158 -6.33 -4.22 7.42
N TRP A 159 -5.21 -3.67 7.89
CA TRP A 159 -5.11 -2.55 8.83
C TRP A 159 -4.91 -1.18 8.16
N GLU A 160 -4.99 -1.08 6.82
CA GLU A 160 -4.80 0.19 6.10
C GLU A 160 -5.81 1.28 6.52
N GLY A 161 -6.96 0.90 7.11
CA GLY A 161 -7.96 1.84 7.64
C GLY A 161 -7.77 2.23 9.11
N GLU A 162 -6.88 1.57 9.87
CA GLU A 162 -6.73 1.77 11.32
C GLU A 162 -5.51 2.62 11.70
N LEU A 163 -4.62 2.91 10.73
CA LEU A 163 -3.42 3.69 10.99
C LEU A 163 -3.77 5.18 11.15
N LEU A 164 -3.31 5.77 12.25
CA LEU A 164 -3.38 7.22 12.42
C LEU A 164 -2.56 7.91 11.32
N PRO A 165 -3.11 8.93 10.66
CA PRO A 165 -2.41 9.64 9.60
C PRO A 165 -1.22 10.38 10.20
N VAL A 166 -0.06 10.30 9.54
CA VAL A 166 1.12 11.05 9.96
C VAL A 166 0.95 12.51 9.53
N PRO A 167 1.01 13.48 10.47
CA PRO A 167 0.84 14.90 10.15
C PRO A 167 1.95 15.46 9.26
N PHE A 168 1.64 16.55 8.54
CA PHE A 168 2.57 17.26 7.65
C PHE A 168 3.89 17.64 8.32
N GLU A 169 3.84 18.28 9.50
CA GLU A 169 5.05 18.72 10.21
C GLU A 169 5.93 17.55 10.67
N VAL A 170 5.31 16.47 11.15
CA VAL A 170 6.01 15.27 11.64
C VAL A 170 6.66 14.53 10.48
N ALA A 171 5.98 14.42 9.33
CA ALA A 171 6.53 13.77 8.15
C ALA A 171 7.78 14.50 7.63
N ILE A 172 7.77 15.84 7.62
CA ILE A 172 8.93 16.66 7.24
C ILE A 172 10.09 16.43 8.21
N GLU A 173 9.86 16.57 9.51
CA GLU A 173 10.90 16.39 10.53
C GLU A 173 11.52 14.99 10.48
N ALA A 174 10.67 13.95 10.39
CA ALA A 174 11.12 12.57 10.26
C ALA A 174 11.89 12.34 8.95
N HIS A 175 11.53 13.02 7.86
CA HIS A 175 12.23 12.89 6.58
C HIS A 175 13.60 13.58 6.59
N GLU A 176 13.73 14.74 7.22
CA GLU A 176 15.02 15.43 7.39
C GLU A 176 15.98 14.58 8.22
N LEU A 177 15.49 13.94 9.29
CA LEU A 177 16.30 13.03 10.10
C LEU A 177 16.81 11.81 9.32
N LYS A 178 16.12 11.35 8.26
CA LYS A 178 16.58 10.19 7.46
C LYS A 178 17.97 10.41 6.85
N ALA A 179 18.34 11.65 6.54
CA ALA A 179 19.66 11.98 6.03
C ALA A 179 20.78 11.52 7.00
N ASP A 180 20.56 11.67 8.31
CA ASP A 180 21.54 11.29 9.35
C ASP A 180 21.71 9.78 9.52
N PHE A 181 20.74 8.99 9.03
CA PHE A 181 20.73 7.52 9.13
C PHE A 181 21.21 6.82 7.85
N ILE A 182 21.47 7.55 6.77
CA ILE A 182 22.05 6.97 5.55
C ILE A 182 23.39 6.29 5.89
N GLY A 183 23.52 5.02 5.49
CA GLY A 183 24.71 4.21 5.75
C GLY A 183 24.87 3.71 7.19
N LYS A 184 24.06 4.17 8.15
CA LYS A 184 23.97 3.64 9.52
C LYS A 184 22.90 2.56 9.67
N VAL A 185 21.87 2.64 8.83
CA VAL A 185 20.76 1.68 8.76
C VAL A 185 20.92 0.86 7.48
N ASP A 186 20.83 -0.47 7.59
CA ASP A 186 21.09 -1.38 6.47
C ASP A 186 20.12 -1.13 5.30
N GLU A 187 18.85 -0.83 5.60
CA GLU A 187 17.81 -0.51 4.62
C GLU A 187 18.07 0.80 3.84
N LEU A 188 18.93 1.70 4.35
CA LEU A 188 19.28 2.97 3.71
C LEU A 188 20.70 2.96 3.13
N ARG A 189 21.36 1.81 3.11
CA ARG A 189 22.75 1.70 2.68
C ARG A 189 22.88 1.98 1.18
N GLY A 190 23.75 2.91 0.82
CA GLY A 190 23.97 3.31 -0.58
C GLY A 190 22.93 4.29 -1.12
N GLN A 191 21.99 4.77 -0.30
CA GLN A 191 21.02 5.81 -0.68
C GLN A 191 21.71 7.12 -1.10
N ASP A 192 22.85 7.44 -0.50
CA ASP A 192 23.72 8.57 -0.81
C ASP A 192 24.18 8.62 -2.28
N ARG A 193 24.20 7.47 -2.96
CA ARG A 193 24.53 7.38 -4.39
C ARG A 193 23.40 7.85 -5.30
N TYR A 194 22.18 7.97 -4.77
CA TYR A 194 20.99 8.37 -5.51
C TYR A 194 20.65 9.82 -5.20
N PHE A 195 20.29 10.09 -3.95
CA PHE A 195 20.03 11.44 -3.44
C PHE A 195 19.95 11.42 -1.91
N ILE A 196 20.17 12.59 -1.30
CA ILE A 196 19.99 12.79 0.13
C ILE A 196 18.55 13.31 0.33
N PRO A 197 17.71 12.62 1.13
CA PRO A 197 16.35 13.05 1.42
C PRO A 197 16.32 14.46 2.01
N SER A 198 15.47 15.32 1.47
CA SER A 198 15.29 16.69 1.95
C SER A 198 13.83 17.11 1.81
N SER A 199 13.39 18.03 2.66
CA SER A 199 12.04 18.61 2.59
C SER A 199 11.87 19.62 1.45
N ARG A 200 12.96 19.95 0.74
CA ARG A 200 13.01 20.98 -0.32
C ARG A 200 13.13 20.39 -1.72
N GLU A 201 13.22 19.06 -1.84
CA GLU A 201 13.39 18.38 -3.12
C GLU A 201 12.45 17.17 -3.18
N ILE A 202 11.65 17.11 -4.25
CA ILE A 202 10.83 15.96 -4.60
C ILE A 202 11.57 15.19 -5.68
N TYR A 203 11.89 13.92 -5.41
CA TYR A 203 12.51 13.04 -6.39
C TYR A 203 11.48 12.12 -7.03
N ILE A 204 11.53 12.01 -8.35
CA ILE A 204 10.69 11.09 -9.14
C ILE A 204 11.57 9.94 -9.65
N GLU A 205 11.28 8.74 -9.18
CA GLU A 205 11.87 7.49 -9.64
C GLU A 205 10.86 6.69 -10.48
N GLN A 206 11.36 5.81 -11.34
CA GLN A 206 10.54 4.92 -12.16
C GLN A 206 11.21 3.55 -12.17
N TYR A 207 10.42 2.52 -11.91
CA TYR A 207 10.82 1.13 -12.03
C TYR A 207 9.72 0.39 -12.78
N LYS A 208 10.04 -0.09 -14.00
CA LYS A 208 9.05 -0.63 -14.93
C LYS A 208 7.91 0.40 -15.17
N ASP A 209 6.67 0.02 -14.88
CA ASP A 209 5.44 0.81 -14.98
C ASP A 209 5.07 1.57 -13.68
N TRP A 210 5.93 1.49 -12.66
CA TRP A 210 5.75 2.13 -11.37
C TRP A 210 6.56 3.42 -11.26
N PHE A 211 5.97 4.44 -10.67
CA PHE A 211 6.59 5.71 -10.33
C PHE A 211 6.58 5.88 -8.83
N VAL A 212 7.70 6.30 -8.27
CA VAL A 212 7.82 6.67 -6.85
C VAL A 212 8.15 8.14 -6.78
N ILE A 213 7.23 8.92 -6.23
CA ILE A 213 7.39 10.35 -5.97
C ILE A 213 7.70 10.48 -4.47
N HIS A 214 8.93 10.85 -4.14
CA HIS A 214 9.35 11.08 -2.75
C HIS A 214 8.77 12.40 -2.27
N SER A 215 7.74 12.31 -1.43
CA SER A 215 6.84 13.39 -1.03
C SER A 215 6.67 13.34 0.50
N PRO A 216 7.53 14.02 1.27
CA PRO A 216 7.55 13.92 2.74
C PRO A 216 6.50 14.80 3.43
N PHE A 217 5.29 14.87 2.89
CA PHE A 217 4.26 15.82 3.32
C PHE A 217 3.16 15.19 4.19
N GLY A 218 3.34 13.94 4.62
CA GLY A 218 2.40 13.27 5.50
C GLY A 218 1.25 12.61 4.74
N THR A 219 0.47 11.82 5.47
CA THR A 219 -0.53 10.91 4.88
C THR A 219 -1.59 11.67 4.10
N LYS A 220 -2.23 12.66 4.73
CA LYS A 220 -3.39 13.37 4.15
C LYS A 220 -3.03 14.27 2.97
N VAL A 221 -1.85 14.89 3.00
CA VAL A 221 -1.35 15.70 1.87
C VAL A 221 -1.00 14.79 0.69
N ASN A 222 -0.34 13.66 0.94
CA ASN A 222 -0.02 12.70 -0.13
C ASN A 222 -1.28 12.06 -0.72
N ASP A 223 -2.29 11.75 0.10
CA ASP A 223 -3.60 11.26 -0.35
C ASP A 223 -4.29 12.28 -1.27
N ALA A 224 -4.29 13.56 -0.91
CA ALA A 224 -4.83 14.62 -1.76
C ALA A 224 -4.01 14.80 -3.06
N LEU A 225 -2.69 14.99 -2.95
CA LEU A 225 -1.80 15.18 -4.10
C LEU A 225 -1.88 14.02 -5.07
N SER A 226 -1.88 12.78 -4.60
CA SER A 226 -1.92 11.59 -5.46
C SER A 226 -3.18 11.52 -6.32
N ARG A 227 -4.34 11.91 -5.76
CA ARG A 227 -5.63 11.98 -6.48
C ARG A 227 -5.64 13.07 -7.53
N ILE A 228 -5.11 14.25 -7.20
CA ILE A 228 -4.97 15.37 -8.13
C ILE A 228 -4.01 14.97 -9.28
N ILE A 229 -2.83 14.45 -8.95
CA ILE A 229 -1.84 13.99 -9.95
C ILE A 229 -2.45 12.92 -10.86
N SER A 230 -3.13 11.92 -10.29
CA SER A 230 -3.83 10.88 -11.04
C SER A 230 -4.91 11.44 -11.95
N HIS A 231 -5.69 12.41 -11.48
CA HIS A 231 -6.70 13.09 -12.29
C HIS A 231 -6.08 13.76 -13.53
N PHE A 232 -5.01 14.54 -13.34
CA PHE A 232 -4.31 15.21 -14.45
C PHE A 232 -3.65 14.22 -15.41
N ILE A 233 -3.03 13.16 -14.90
CA ILE A 233 -2.45 12.10 -15.74
C ILE A 233 -3.56 11.42 -16.55
N SER A 234 -4.66 11.06 -15.91
CA SER A 234 -5.78 10.37 -16.54
C SER A 234 -6.43 11.23 -17.63
N GLN A 235 -6.65 12.52 -17.35
CA GLN A 235 -7.19 13.46 -18.33
C GLN A 235 -6.24 13.72 -19.51
N LYS A 236 -4.94 13.92 -19.23
CA LYS A 236 -3.96 14.28 -20.27
C LYS A 236 -3.57 13.10 -21.16
N TYR A 237 -3.50 11.90 -20.61
CA TYR A 237 -2.97 10.72 -21.29
C TYR A 237 -4.01 9.61 -21.53
N GLY A 238 -5.23 9.74 -21.01
CA GLY A 238 -6.30 8.76 -21.22
C GLY A 238 -6.01 7.40 -20.59
N ILE A 239 -5.16 7.34 -19.55
CA ILE A 239 -4.80 6.11 -18.85
C ILE A 239 -5.43 6.04 -17.47
N VAL A 240 -5.70 4.83 -17.00
CA VAL A 240 -6.06 4.59 -15.60
C VAL A 240 -4.79 4.50 -14.77
N VAL A 241 -4.72 5.28 -13.69
CA VAL A 241 -3.57 5.32 -12.79
C VAL A 241 -3.90 4.58 -11.50
N GLY A 242 -3.11 3.55 -11.18
CA GLY A 242 -3.14 2.95 -9.85
C GLY A 242 -2.45 3.87 -8.86
N ILE A 243 -3.05 4.12 -7.70
CA ILE A 243 -2.51 5.01 -6.66
C ILE A 243 -2.27 4.21 -5.39
N LYS A 244 -1.10 4.43 -4.78
CA LYS A 244 -0.82 4.09 -3.40
C LYS A 244 -0.03 5.22 -2.76
N THR A 245 -0.22 5.43 -1.47
CA THR A 245 0.39 6.50 -0.70
C THR A 245 0.91 5.95 0.62
N ASP A 246 2.03 6.51 1.05
CA ASP A 246 2.52 6.44 2.42
C ASP A 246 2.84 7.88 2.88
N PRO A 247 3.14 8.13 4.17
CA PRO A 247 3.45 9.48 4.67
C PRO A 247 4.60 10.21 3.96
N TYR A 248 5.46 9.48 3.25
CA TYR A 248 6.70 9.95 2.66
C TYR A 248 6.75 9.80 1.14
N ARG A 249 5.80 9.08 0.52
CA ARG A 249 5.82 8.75 -0.90
C ARG A 249 4.43 8.66 -1.50
N ILE A 250 4.36 9.01 -2.78
CA ILE A 250 3.24 8.70 -3.65
C ILE A 250 3.74 7.71 -4.69
N ILE A 251 3.08 6.55 -4.78
CA ILE A 251 3.40 5.48 -5.71
C ILE A 251 2.28 5.40 -6.75
N LEU A 252 2.66 5.54 -8.02
CA LEU A 252 1.72 5.50 -9.13
C LEU A 252 2.06 4.34 -10.06
N LYS A 253 1.05 3.57 -10.47
CA LYS A 253 1.16 2.60 -11.56
C LYS A 253 0.56 3.21 -12.81
N ALA A 254 1.42 3.65 -13.74
CA ALA A 254 1.03 4.52 -14.85
C ALA A 254 1.71 4.12 -16.17
N GLY A 255 1.65 2.83 -16.52
CA GLY A 255 1.92 2.31 -17.87
C GLY A 255 3.12 2.93 -18.61
N TYR A 256 2.92 3.31 -19.88
CA TYR A 256 3.96 3.80 -20.81
C TYR A 256 4.39 5.27 -20.60
N ILE A 257 4.02 5.90 -19.48
CA ILE A 257 4.41 7.29 -19.19
C ILE A 257 5.92 7.35 -18.85
N LYS A 258 6.52 8.54 -18.94
CA LYS A 258 7.91 8.78 -18.52
C LYS A 258 7.96 9.71 -17.30
N LYS A 259 9.03 9.61 -16.51
CA LYS A 259 9.30 10.50 -15.34
C LYS A 259 9.09 11.99 -15.66
N LYS A 260 9.48 12.43 -16.87
CA LYS A 260 9.30 13.82 -17.34
C LYS A 260 7.84 14.28 -17.34
N ASN A 261 6.93 13.40 -17.73
CA ASN A 261 5.50 13.73 -17.75
C ASN A 261 4.93 13.90 -16.34
N ILE A 262 5.40 13.11 -15.37
CA ILE A 262 5.02 13.26 -13.97
C ILE A 262 5.53 14.59 -13.41
N LYS A 263 6.77 14.97 -13.73
CA LYS A 263 7.34 16.28 -13.39
C LYS A 263 6.50 17.42 -13.97
N GLU A 264 6.20 17.38 -15.27
CA GLU A 264 5.35 18.38 -15.93
C GLU A 264 3.97 18.49 -15.26
N VAL A 265 3.36 17.37 -14.85
CA VAL A 265 2.08 17.38 -14.13
C VAL A 265 2.21 18.10 -12.79
N LEU A 266 3.19 17.70 -11.96
CA LEU A 266 3.44 18.32 -10.64
C LEU A 266 3.64 19.84 -10.73
N GLU A 267 4.42 20.29 -11.71
CA GLU A 267 4.70 21.72 -11.92
C GLU A 267 3.48 22.50 -12.46
N SER A 268 2.50 21.82 -13.06
CA SER A 268 1.29 22.41 -13.66
C SER A 268 0.04 22.38 -12.78
N LEU A 269 0.11 21.77 -11.59
CA LEU A 269 -1.07 21.58 -10.73
C LEU A 269 -1.73 22.92 -10.34
N PRO A 270 -3.07 23.05 -10.40
CA PRO A 270 -3.77 24.25 -9.92
C PRO A 270 -3.72 24.33 -8.38
N GLU A 271 -3.84 25.54 -7.84
CA GLU A 271 -4.01 25.72 -6.38
C GLU A 271 -5.46 25.51 -5.93
N ASP A 272 -6.41 25.73 -6.83
CA ASP A 272 -7.82 25.41 -6.62
C ASP A 272 -8.01 23.91 -6.89
N ILE A 273 -8.22 23.14 -5.82
CA ILE A 273 -8.15 21.67 -5.85
C ILE A 273 -9.42 21.01 -5.33
N GLU A 274 -10.30 21.77 -4.70
CA GLU A 274 -11.49 21.27 -4.01
C GLU A 274 -12.43 20.55 -4.97
N ASP A 275 -12.76 21.13 -6.12
CA ASP A 275 -13.62 20.51 -7.13
C ASP A 275 -13.02 19.21 -7.70
N ILE A 276 -11.69 19.18 -7.86
CA ILE A 276 -10.96 18.00 -8.34
C ILE A 276 -11.02 16.90 -7.28
N LEU A 277 -10.79 17.23 -6.01
CA LEU A 277 -10.88 16.29 -4.91
C LEU A 277 -12.31 15.78 -4.71
N GLU A 278 -13.31 16.66 -4.77
CA GLU A 278 -14.73 16.30 -4.68
C GLU A 278 -15.08 15.27 -5.75
N SER A 279 -14.80 15.58 -7.02
CA SER A 279 -15.11 14.68 -8.14
C SER A 279 -14.38 13.33 -8.05
N SER A 280 -13.19 13.30 -7.44
CA SER A 280 -12.41 12.08 -7.19
C SER A 280 -12.98 11.17 -6.09
N VAL A 281 -13.84 11.72 -5.22
CA VAL A 281 -14.38 11.02 -4.05
C VAL A 281 -15.83 10.60 -4.29
N VAL A 282 -16.68 11.45 -4.89
CA VAL A 282 -18.14 11.22 -4.99
C VAL A 282 -18.51 9.89 -5.64
N ASN A 283 -17.70 9.41 -6.59
CA ASN A 283 -17.94 8.15 -7.30
C ASN A 283 -17.33 6.91 -6.62
N THR A 284 -16.81 7.05 -5.39
CA THR A 284 -16.17 5.96 -4.65
C THR A 284 -17.13 5.25 -3.71
N ASP A 285 -16.86 3.97 -3.41
CA ASP A 285 -17.63 3.23 -2.42
C ASP A 285 -17.41 3.76 -0.99
N LEU A 286 -16.26 4.38 -0.71
CA LEU A 286 -15.99 5.11 0.53
C LEU A 286 -16.98 6.25 0.74
N PHE A 287 -17.22 7.05 -0.31
CA PHE A 287 -18.19 8.13 -0.24
C PHE A 287 -19.61 7.61 0.00
N LEU A 288 -20.01 6.55 -0.71
CA LEU A 288 -21.33 5.95 -0.54
C LEU A 288 -21.54 5.39 0.87
N TRP A 289 -20.49 4.78 1.44
CA TRP A 289 -20.49 4.30 2.81
C TRP A 289 -20.62 5.44 3.81
N LYS A 290 -19.78 6.47 3.71
CA LYS A 290 -19.84 7.64 4.60
C LYS A 290 -21.18 8.36 4.48
N PHE A 291 -21.69 8.53 3.27
CA PHE A 291 -23.02 9.07 3.00
C PHE A 291 -24.11 8.30 3.75
N SER A 292 -24.05 6.97 3.80
CA SER A 292 -25.02 6.18 4.56
C SER A 292 -24.99 6.51 6.05
N HIS A 293 -23.81 6.75 6.63
CA HIS A 293 -23.66 7.12 8.04
C HIS A 293 -24.18 8.53 8.32
N VAL A 294 -23.82 9.49 7.47
CA VAL A 294 -24.31 10.88 7.56
C VAL A 294 -25.82 10.93 7.36
N ALA A 295 -26.37 10.24 6.37
CA ALA A 295 -27.82 10.19 6.13
C ALA A 295 -28.61 9.55 7.29
N LYS A 296 -28.02 8.61 8.02
CA LYS A 296 -28.58 8.07 9.27
C LYS A 296 -28.55 9.12 10.37
N ARG A 297 -27.42 9.80 10.57
CA ARG A 297 -27.28 10.89 11.56
C ARG A 297 -28.21 12.07 11.27
N PHE A 298 -28.52 12.38 10.02
CA PHE A 298 -29.51 13.39 9.63
C PHE A 298 -30.98 12.92 9.74
N GLY A 299 -31.24 11.63 9.94
CA GLY A 299 -32.59 11.07 10.02
C GLY A 299 -33.29 10.92 8.66
N VAL A 300 -32.53 10.97 7.55
CA VAL A 300 -33.03 10.63 6.22
C VAL A 300 -33.22 9.12 6.10
N ILE A 301 -32.28 8.36 6.66
CA ILE A 301 -32.30 6.91 6.73
C ILE A 301 -32.51 6.49 8.18
N ARG A 302 -33.30 5.44 8.41
CA ARG A 302 -33.43 4.85 9.75
C ARG A 302 -32.11 4.23 10.19
N LYS A 303 -31.79 4.33 11.47
CA LYS A 303 -30.53 3.84 12.04
C LYS A 303 -30.27 2.35 11.77
N ASP A 304 -31.32 1.53 11.90
CA ASP A 304 -31.34 0.07 11.68
C ASP A 304 -31.44 -0.35 10.20
N ALA A 305 -31.59 0.60 9.27
CA ALA A 305 -31.74 0.25 7.86
C ALA A 305 -30.42 -0.28 7.27
N ASP A 306 -30.55 -1.38 6.53
CA ASP A 306 -29.48 -2.00 5.75
C ASP A 306 -29.88 -1.95 4.26
N TYR A 307 -29.35 -0.96 3.55
CA TYR A 307 -29.67 -0.72 2.14
C TYR A 307 -28.59 -1.27 1.22
N SER A 308 -29.01 -1.82 0.08
CA SER A 308 -28.08 -2.19 -0.99
C SER A 308 -27.34 -0.96 -1.54
N LYS A 309 -26.12 -1.15 -2.05
CA LYS A 309 -25.34 -0.09 -2.73
C LYS A 309 -26.17 0.62 -3.82
N SER A 310 -26.95 -0.12 -4.60
CA SER A 310 -27.81 0.44 -5.66
C SER A 310 -28.92 1.35 -5.10
N THR A 311 -29.49 1.00 -3.95
CA THR A 311 -30.51 1.82 -3.30
C THR A 311 -29.90 3.09 -2.73
N LEU A 312 -28.76 2.98 -2.04
CA LEU A 312 -28.03 4.14 -1.52
C LEU A 312 -27.66 5.12 -2.63
N ARG A 313 -27.18 4.64 -3.79
CA ARG A 313 -26.85 5.50 -4.94
C ARG A 313 -28.06 6.27 -5.46
N ARG A 314 -29.26 5.66 -5.49
CA ARG A 314 -30.50 6.34 -5.88
C ARG A 314 -30.90 7.41 -4.87
N ILE A 315 -30.77 7.15 -3.58
CA ILE A 315 -31.05 8.15 -2.54
C ILE A 315 -30.07 9.31 -2.67
N LEU A 316 -28.78 9.01 -2.82
CA LEU A 316 -27.72 10.01 -3.00
C LEU A 316 -28.02 10.95 -4.18
N GLN A 317 -28.46 10.43 -5.32
CA GLN A 317 -28.81 11.25 -6.50
C GLN A 317 -29.88 12.31 -6.21
N HIS A 318 -30.80 12.07 -5.28
CA HIS A 318 -31.82 13.04 -4.88
C HIS A 318 -31.35 14.02 -3.80
N LEU A 319 -30.19 13.77 -3.18
CA LEU A 319 -29.64 14.58 -2.09
C LEU A 319 -28.39 15.37 -2.49
N ILE A 320 -27.97 15.31 -3.76
CA ILE A 320 -26.88 16.15 -4.27
C ILE A 320 -27.19 17.63 -4.00
N GLY A 321 -26.22 18.36 -3.44
CA GLY A 321 -26.37 19.76 -3.07
C GLY A 321 -27.08 20.02 -1.73
N THR A 322 -27.70 19.02 -1.12
CA THR A 322 -28.33 19.17 0.21
C THR A 322 -27.27 19.23 1.33
N PRO A 323 -27.65 19.69 2.54
CA PRO A 323 -26.76 19.64 3.71
C PRO A 323 -26.15 18.25 3.98
N VAL A 324 -26.88 17.17 3.71
CA VAL A 324 -26.40 15.78 3.89
C VAL A 324 -25.21 15.48 2.97
N TYR A 325 -25.31 15.91 1.71
CA TYR A 325 -24.25 15.71 0.72
C TYR A 325 -23.00 16.52 1.09
N ARG A 326 -23.18 17.80 1.44
CA ARG A 326 -22.07 18.67 1.85
C ARG A 326 -21.39 18.19 3.13
N GLU A 327 -22.15 17.70 4.12
CA GLU A 327 -21.54 17.12 5.32
C GLU A 327 -20.76 15.84 5.03
N THR A 328 -21.27 15.01 4.12
CA THR A 328 -20.54 13.81 3.70
C THR A 328 -19.18 14.17 3.10
N LEU A 329 -19.13 15.20 2.26
CA LEU A 329 -17.87 15.72 1.72
C LEU A 329 -16.99 16.31 2.82
N ASN A 330 -17.54 17.14 3.70
CA ASN A 330 -16.84 17.77 4.81
C ASN A 330 -16.12 16.74 5.68
N GLU A 331 -16.81 15.68 6.10
CA GLU A 331 -16.20 14.61 6.90
C GLU A 331 -15.07 13.90 6.18
N ILE A 332 -15.26 13.53 4.90
CA ILE A 332 -14.20 12.86 4.14
C ILE A 332 -13.01 13.81 3.96
N PHE A 333 -13.27 15.09 3.71
CA PHE A 333 -12.22 16.07 3.49
C PHE A 333 -11.40 16.26 4.75
N ILE A 334 -12.05 16.38 5.91
CA ILE A 334 -11.37 16.49 7.20
C ILE A 334 -10.60 15.21 7.51
N GLU A 335 -11.21 14.04 7.36
CA GLU A 335 -10.61 12.77 7.77
C GLU A 335 -9.50 12.29 6.83
N LYS A 336 -9.59 12.58 5.52
CA LYS A 336 -8.68 12.01 4.52
C LYS A 336 -7.74 13.02 3.89
N PHE A 337 -8.04 14.31 3.93
CA PHE A 337 -7.25 15.33 3.23
C PHE A 337 -6.80 16.47 4.14
N ASP A 338 -5.65 17.05 3.78
CA ASP A 338 -5.15 18.28 4.35
C ASP A 338 -5.03 19.29 3.22
N ILE A 339 -6.13 19.96 2.93
CA ILE A 339 -6.28 20.86 1.78
C ILE A 339 -5.33 22.06 1.91
N GLU A 340 -5.25 22.64 3.10
CA GLU A 340 -4.41 23.82 3.36
C GLU A 340 -2.93 23.54 3.11
N ASN A 341 -2.38 22.45 3.67
CA ASN A 341 -1.00 22.09 3.41
C ASN A 341 -0.78 21.57 1.97
N THR A 342 -1.79 20.95 1.35
CA THR A 342 -1.72 20.57 -0.07
C THR A 342 -1.55 21.80 -0.96
N LYS A 343 -2.39 22.83 -0.78
CA LYS A 343 -2.27 24.12 -1.49
C LYS A 343 -0.93 24.79 -1.22
N LYS A 344 -0.43 24.72 0.01
CA LYS A 344 0.90 25.22 0.38
C LYS A 344 2.00 24.51 -0.40
N VAL A 345 1.99 23.17 -0.47
CA VAL A 345 2.99 22.40 -1.24
C VAL A 345 2.93 22.76 -2.72
N ILE A 346 1.74 22.86 -3.32
CA ILE A 346 1.58 23.25 -4.73
C ILE A 346 2.18 24.64 -4.99
N ARG A 347 1.93 25.61 -4.10
CA ARG A 347 2.55 26.95 -4.17
C ARG A 347 4.07 26.91 -4.07
N MET A 348 4.60 26.10 -3.16
CA MET A 348 6.05 25.96 -2.96
C MET A 348 6.73 25.30 -4.18
N ILE A 349 6.06 24.34 -4.84
CA ILE A 349 6.53 23.76 -6.10
C ILE A 349 6.54 24.84 -7.21
N LYS A 350 5.44 25.58 -7.37
CA LYS A 350 5.32 26.64 -8.41
C LYS A 350 6.32 27.77 -8.26
N SER A 351 6.59 28.19 -7.03
CA SER A 351 7.56 29.25 -6.74
C SER A 351 9.02 28.78 -6.82
N GLY A 352 9.26 27.47 -6.91
CA GLY A 352 10.59 26.87 -6.92
C GLY A 352 11.24 26.73 -5.53
N GLU A 353 10.49 26.97 -4.45
CA GLU A 353 10.93 26.68 -3.08
C GLU A 353 11.13 25.17 -2.87
N ILE A 354 10.27 24.34 -3.49
CA ILE A 354 10.45 22.89 -3.60
C ILE A 354 10.83 22.57 -5.04
N LYS A 355 12.01 21.98 -5.23
CA LYS A 355 12.47 21.54 -6.55
C LYS A 355 11.93 20.15 -6.87
N VAL A 356 11.48 19.94 -8.10
CA VAL A 356 11.06 18.63 -8.59
C VAL A 356 12.16 18.06 -9.48
N GLU A 357 12.78 16.96 -9.06
CA GLU A 357 13.92 16.34 -9.73
C GLU A 357 13.58 14.94 -10.27
N ILE A 358 14.20 14.59 -11.39
CA ILE A 358 14.03 13.27 -12.01
C ILE A 358 15.29 12.45 -11.74
N SER A 359 15.11 11.29 -11.11
CA SER A 359 16.20 10.32 -10.94
C SER A 359 16.54 9.70 -12.29
N LEU A 360 17.82 9.64 -12.63
CA LEU A 360 18.32 9.00 -13.86
C LEU A 360 18.49 7.48 -13.70
N ASN A 361 18.24 6.95 -12.50
CA ASN A 361 18.51 5.55 -12.19
C ASN A 361 17.47 4.61 -12.82
N GLU A 362 17.96 3.44 -13.27
CA GLU A 362 17.13 2.34 -13.80
C GLU A 362 16.67 1.37 -12.70
N ILE A 363 17.43 1.31 -11.61
CA ILE A 363 17.14 0.52 -10.41
C ILE A 363 16.57 1.47 -9.35
N PRO A 364 15.53 1.07 -8.60
CA PRO A 364 15.00 1.91 -7.51
C PRO A 364 16.05 2.15 -6.44
N SER A 365 16.11 3.36 -5.91
CA SER A 365 16.90 3.67 -4.71
C SER A 365 16.44 2.83 -3.50
N PRO A 366 17.26 2.66 -2.46
CA PRO A 366 16.84 2.01 -1.22
C PRO A 366 15.53 2.58 -0.65
N LEU A 367 15.34 3.90 -0.72
CA LEU A 367 14.06 4.51 -0.34
C LEU A 367 12.92 4.12 -1.26
N ALA A 368 13.10 4.12 -2.58
CA ALA A 368 12.04 3.68 -3.47
C ALA A 368 11.71 2.19 -3.30
N ALA A 369 12.73 1.36 -3.03
CA ALA A 369 12.58 -0.07 -2.79
C ALA A 369 11.64 -0.34 -1.61
N ILE A 370 11.83 0.32 -0.45
CA ILE A 370 10.97 0.16 0.73
C ILE A 370 9.48 0.37 0.39
N GLY A 371 9.15 1.36 -0.44
CA GLY A 371 7.76 1.62 -0.83
C GLY A 371 7.23 0.61 -1.86
N LEU A 372 8.09 0.11 -2.75
CA LEU A 372 7.73 -0.83 -3.81
C LEU A 372 7.74 -2.30 -3.37
N GLU A 373 8.41 -2.64 -2.26
CA GLU A 373 8.54 -4.00 -1.72
C GLU A 373 7.19 -4.68 -1.44
N GLU A 374 6.16 -3.90 -1.08
CA GLU A 374 4.80 -4.39 -0.86
C GLU A 374 4.09 -4.81 -2.17
N TYR A 375 4.53 -4.32 -3.33
CA TYR A 375 3.76 -4.39 -4.58
C TYR A 375 4.47 -5.11 -5.71
N VAL A 376 5.80 -5.14 -5.69
CA VAL A 376 6.59 -5.72 -6.77
C VAL A 376 7.48 -6.79 -6.18
N SER A 377 7.13 -8.06 -6.42
CA SER A 377 7.84 -9.22 -5.86
C SER A 377 9.32 -9.26 -6.26
N ASP A 378 9.67 -8.69 -7.43
CA ASP A 378 11.04 -8.55 -7.90
C ASP A 378 11.83 -7.40 -7.23
N VAL A 379 11.15 -6.43 -6.61
CA VAL A 379 11.82 -5.35 -5.86
C VAL A 379 12.44 -5.89 -4.55
N LEU A 380 11.92 -7.00 -4.03
CA LEU A 380 12.47 -7.75 -2.88
C LEU A 380 13.87 -8.36 -3.13
N ILE A 381 14.55 -8.04 -4.24
CA ILE A 381 15.78 -8.71 -4.67
C ILE A 381 17.02 -7.80 -4.52
N SER A 382 16.93 -6.69 -3.78
CA SER A 382 18.07 -5.78 -3.61
C SER A 382 19.03 -6.22 -2.49
N ASP A 383 18.72 -6.03 -1.21
CA ASP A 383 19.76 -6.15 -0.16
C ASP A 383 19.76 -7.49 0.57
N LYS A 384 18.59 -8.01 0.97
CA LYS A 384 18.49 -9.35 1.57
C LYS A 384 18.85 -10.45 0.58
N TRP A 385 18.49 -10.27 -0.70
CA TRP A 385 18.87 -11.21 -1.75
C TRP A 385 20.34 -11.08 -2.15
N ARG A 386 20.94 -9.87 -2.15
CA ARG A 386 22.40 -9.73 -2.28
C ARG A 386 23.13 -10.40 -1.13
N GLU A 387 22.63 -10.29 0.10
CA GLU A 387 23.21 -10.97 1.26
C GLU A 387 23.05 -12.48 1.19
N ILE A 388 21.86 -12.99 0.80
CA ILE A 388 21.64 -14.42 0.55
C ILE A 388 22.52 -14.93 -0.59
N VAL A 389 22.59 -14.21 -1.71
CA VAL A 389 23.45 -14.54 -2.86
C VAL A 389 24.89 -14.56 -2.41
N ARG A 390 25.35 -13.58 -1.63
CA ARG A 390 26.70 -13.54 -1.06
C ARG A 390 26.97 -14.73 -0.13
N LEU A 391 26.10 -15.01 0.84
CA LEU A 391 26.24 -16.13 1.77
C LEU A 391 26.25 -17.48 1.04
N VAL A 392 25.38 -17.64 0.04
CA VAL A 392 25.37 -18.84 -0.80
C VAL A 392 26.63 -18.92 -1.65
N LYS A 393 27.09 -17.82 -2.24
CA LYS A 393 28.32 -17.73 -3.04
C LYS A 393 29.54 -18.11 -2.20
N GLU A 394 29.70 -17.54 -1.01
CA GLU A 394 30.75 -17.89 -0.04
C GLU A 394 30.69 -19.40 0.30
N ARG A 395 29.50 -19.93 0.60
CA ARG A 395 29.31 -21.37 0.86
C ARG A 395 29.70 -22.26 -0.32
N LEU A 396 29.31 -21.90 -1.55
CA LEU A 396 29.65 -22.66 -2.76
C LEU A 396 31.16 -22.66 -2.99
N TYR A 397 31.82 -21.52 -2.78
CA TYR A 397 33.28 -21.39 -2.90
C TYR A 397 34.07 -22.16 -1.85
N GLU A 398 33.56 -22.23 -0.62
CA GLU A 398 34.17 -22.98 0.49
C GLU A 398 33.89 -24.49 0.44
N THR A 399 33.01 -24.96 -0.46
CA THR A 399 32.69 -26.38 -0.58
C THR A 399 33.90 -27.18 -1.08
N GLU A 400 34.23 -28.26 -0.39
CA GLU A 400 35.33 -29.16 -0.73
C GLU A 400 34.84 -30.36 -1.56
N PHE A 401 35.61 -30.73 -2.58
CA PHE A 401 35.43 -31.95 -3.36
C PHE A 401 36.69 -32.81 -3.32
N THR A 402 36.53 -34.11 -3.59
CA THR A 402 37.67 -34.99 -3.88
C THR A 402 37.82 -35.16 -5.38
N LEU A 403 38.91 -34.66 -5.93
CA LEU A 403 39.33 -34.92 -7.30
C LEU A 403 40.07 -36.25 -7.37
N VAL A 404 39.67 -37.12 -8.29
CA VAL A 404 40.31 -38.41 -8.55
C VAL A 404 40.98 -38.34 -9.91
N CYS A 405 42.30 -38.51 -9.96
CA CYS A 405 43.03 -38.55 -11.22
C CYS A 405 42.60 -39.76 -12.04
N MET A 406 42.12 -39.56 -13.26
CA MET A 406 41.64 -40.66 -14.11
C MET A 406 42.77 -41.55 -14.64
N ALA A 407 44.01 -41.06 -14.64
CA ALA A 407 45.18 -41.82 -15.09
C ALA A 407 45.83 -42.68 -13.99
N CYS A 408 46.07 -42.12 -12.79
CA CYS A 408 46.81 -42.82 -11.73
C CYS A 408 46.02 -43.01 -10.42
N LYS A 409 44.74 -42.61 -10.41
CA LYS A 409 43.79 -42.71 -9.28
C LYS A 409 44.22 -41.99 -8.00
N SER A 410 45.26 -41.15 -8.04
CA SER A 410 45.60 -40.23 -6.94
C SER A 410 44.42 -39.32 -6.61
N LYS A 411 44.23 -39.03 -5.32
CA LYS A 411 43.10 -38.27 -4.79
C LYS A 411 43.59 -36.94 -4.22
N TYR A 412 42.88 -35.87 -4.54
CA TYR A 412 43.19 -34.52 -4.08
C TYR A 412 41.93 -33.87 -3.51
N LYS A 413 42.00 -33.35 -2.30
CA LYS A 413 40.92 -32.55 -1.72
C LYS A 413 41.11 -31.10 -2.12
N ILE A 414 40.09 -30.48 -2.68
CA ILE A 414 40.16 -29.11 -3.15
C ILE A 414 38.85 -28.38 -2.89
N LYS A 415 38.93 -27.12 -2.45
CA LYS A 415 37.78 -26.24 -2.41
C LYS A 415 37.53 -25.64 -3.78
N VAL A 416 36.28 -25.28 -4.07
CA VAL A 416 35.94 -24.65 -5.35
C VAL A 416 36.79 -23.41 -5.62
N LYS A 417 37.05 -22.57 -4.59
CA LYS A 417 37.87 -21.36 -4.73
C LYS A 417 39.34 -21.62 -5.07
N ASP A 418 39.87 -22.78 -4.68
CA ASP A 418 41.29 -23.13 -4.80
C ASP A 418 41.58 -23.90 -6.11
N TYR A 419 40.54 -24.30 -6.85
CA TYR A 419 40.70 -24.97 -8.15
C TYR A 419 41.00 -23.95 -9.27
N ASP A 420 42.03 -24.27 -10.05
CA ASP A 420 42.43 -23.54 -11.26
C ASP A 420 42.43 -24.50 -12.46
N GLU A 421 42.09 -24.00 -13.66
CA GLU A 421 42.04 -24.79 -14.89
C GLU A 421 43.38 -25.44 -15.27
N GLY A 422 44.50 -24.92 -14.74
CA GLY A 422 45.85 -25.46 -14.89
C GLY A 422 46.21 -26.59 -13.92
N PHE A 423 45.28 -27.04 -13.05
CA PHE A 423 45.55 -28.07 -12.04
C PHE A 423 46.06 -29.38 -12.68
N LYS A 424 47.21 -29.88 -12.19
CA LYS A 424 47.86 -31.11 -12.66
C LYS A 424 48.10 -32.08 -11.51
N CYS A 425 48.03 -33.37 -11.84
CA CYS A 425 48.30 -34.42 -10.88
C CYS A 425 49.79 -34.43 -10.54
N GLU A 426 50.14 -34.23 -9.28
CA GLU A 426 51.53 -34.25 -8.79
C GLU A 426 52.22 -35.61 -9.01
N ARG A 427 51.44 -36.70 -9.17
CA ARG A 427 51.98 -38.05 -9.35
C ARG A 427 52.29 -38.40 -10.82
N CYS A 428 51.43 -38.02 -11.76
CA CYS A 428 51.56 -38.43 -13.17
C CYS A 428 51.50 -37.28 -14.19
N GLY A 429 51.34 -36.04 -13.73
CA GLY A 429 51.20 -34.86 -14.59
C GLY A 429 49.87 -34.74 -15.34
N GLY A 430 48.96 -35.70 -15.20
CA GLY A 430 47.65 -35.69 -15.86
C GLY A 430 46.74 -34.56 -15.41
N ASN A 431 45.87 -34.08 -16.30
CA ASN A 431 44.93 -32.97 -16.08
C ASN A 431 43.46 -33.37 -16.27
N TYR A 432 43.15 -34.65 -16.10
CA TYR A 432 41.81 -35.21 -16.27
C TYR A 432 41.36 -35.88 -14.98
N PHE A 433 40.36 -35.29 -14.34
CA PHE A 433 39.96 -35.59 -12.96
C PHE A 433 38.46 -35.76 -12.81
N GLY A 434 38.04 -36.88 -12.26
CA GLY A 434 36.65 -37.07 -11.82
C GLY A 434 36.39 -36.37 -10.49
N VAL A 435 35.16 -35.91 -10.28
CA VAL A 435 34.75 -35.13 -9.09
C VAL A 435 33.83 -35.95 -8.20
N ALA A 436 34.24 -36.23 -6.97
CA ALA A 436 33.47 -36.94 -5.97
C ALA A 436 32.98 -36.00 -4.85
N LYS A 437 31.68 -36.10 -4.50
CA LYS A 437 31.04 -35.37 -3.38
C LYS A 437 31.14 -36.10 -2.04
N SER A 438 31.17 -37.42 -2.08
CA SER A 438 31.26 -38.30 -0.91
C SER A 438 32.30 -39.38 -1.12
N GLU A 439 32.72 -40.06 -0.06
CA GLU A 439 33.66 -41.17 -0.16
C GLU A 439 33.12 -42.32 -1.03
N GLU A 440 31.81 -42.56 -1.01
CA GLU A 440 31.17 -43.56 -1.88
C GLU A 440 31.31 -43.24 -3.36
N ASP A 441 31.32 -41.96 -3.72
CA ASP A 441 31.43 -41.52 -5.11
C ASP A 441 32.81 -41.80 -5.71
N ILE A 442 33.84 -41.93 -4.87
CA ILE A 442 35.23 -42.21 -5.28
C ILE A 442 35.35 -43.57 -5.98
N TYR A 443 34.45 -44.50 -5.68
CA TYR A 443 34.49 -45.87 -6.21
C TYR A 443 33.54 -46.08 -7.39
N LYS A 444 32.77 -45.06 -7.80
CA LYS A 444 31.81 -45.14 -8.91
C LYS A 444 32.47 -44.65 -10.20
N GLU A 445 33.16 -45.55 -10.91
CA GLU A 445 33.94 -45.19 -12.12
C GLU A 445 33.10 -44.47 -13.19
N ASP A 446 31.90 -44.96 -13.52
CA ASP A 446 31.02 -44.33 -14.52
C ASP A 446 30.72 -42.86 -14.16
N LYS A 447 30.51 -42.58 -12.88
CA LYS A 447 30.25 -41.23 -12.38
C LYS A 447 31.51 -40.35 -12.45
N LEU A 448 32.68 -40.92 -12.17
CA LEU A 448 33.95 -40.19 -12.24
C LEU A 448 34.31 -39.80 -13.67
N TYR A 449 34.08 -40.66 -14.67
CA TYR A 449 34.28 -40.29 -16.07
C TYR A 449 33.37 -39.14 -16.50
N ILE A 450 32.08 -39.25 -16.19
CA ILE A 450 31.09 -38.21 -16.56
C ILE A 450 31.43 -36.86 -15.89
N THR A 451 31.82 -36.88 -14.62
CA THR A 451 32.22 -35.65 -13.92
C THR A 451 33.58 -35.11 -14.38
N ALA A 452 34.48 -35.97 -14.87
CA ALA A 452 35.75 -35.55 -15.47
C ALA A 452 35.55 -34.80 -16.77
N ASP A 453 34.63 -35.26 -17.63
CA ASP A 453 34.24 -34.53 -18.85
C ASP A 453 33.66 -33.17 -18.53
N MET A 454 32.81 -33.08 -17.51
CA MET A 454 32.23 -31.80 -17.08
C MET A 454 33.27 -30.85 -16.52
N LEU A 455 34.18 -31.34 -15.68
CA LEU A 455 35.25 -30.53 -15.13
C LEU A 455 36.19 -30.04 -16.25
N LYS A 456 36.48 -30.89 -17.24
CA LYS A 456 37.30 -30.52 -18.40
C LYS A 456 36.63 -29.47 -19.29
N THR A 457 35.30 -29.56 -19.44
CA THR A 457 34.53 -28.69 -20.34
C THR A 457 34.20 -27.33 -19.72
N TYR A 458 33.77 -27.33 -18.45
CA TYR A 458 33.23 -26.14 -17.77
C TYR A 458 34.14 -25.59 -16.67
N GLY A 459 35.25 -26.27 -16.35
CA GLY A 459 36.25 -25.80 -15.39
C GLY A 459 35.68 -25.58 -13.99
N ARG A 460 36.17 -24.53 -13.30
CA ARG A 460 35.72 -24.18 -11.94
C ARG A 460 34.20 -23.96 -11.85
N ARG A 461 33.57 -23.50 -12.93
CA ARG A 461 32.11 -23.26 -12.98
C ARG A 461 31.32 -24.54 -12.76
N PHE A 462 31.82 -25.69 -13.19
CA PHE A 462 31.19 -26.97 -12.88
C PHE A 462 31.22 -27.27 -11.39
N LEU A 463 32.38 -27.12 -10.75
CA LEU A 463 32.51 -27.31 -9.29
C LEU A 463 31.58 -26.35 -8.53
N PHE A 464 31.50 -25.09 -8.97
CA PHE A 464 30.65 -24.07 -8.37
C PHE A 464 29.16 -24.43 -8.39
N VAL A 465 28.62 -24.83 -9.56
CA VAL A 465 27.22 -25.26 -9.66
C VAL A 465 27.01 -26.59 -8.95
N TYR A 466 27.94 -27.52 -9.10
CA TYR A 466 27.84 -28.84 -8.47
C TYR A 466 27.90 -28.75 -6.94
N ALA A 467 28.48 -27.71 -6.34
CA ALA A 467 28.48 -27.51 -4.90
C ALA A 467 27.06 -27.30 -4.30
N GLY A 468 26.06 -26.98 -5.12
CA GLY A 468 24.69 -26.82 -4.66
C GLY A 468 24.08 -28.08 -4.04
N ARG A 469 23.25 -27.87 -3.02
CA ARG A 469 22.58 -28.92 -2.25
C ARG A 469 21.52 -29.63 -3.10
N GLY A 470 21.60 -30.96 -3.15
CA GLY A 470 20.68 -31.76 -3.97
C GLY A 470 20.89 -31.64 -5.49
N ILE A 471 21.94 -30.93 -5.94
CA ILE A 471 22.31 -30.88 -7.36
C ILE A 471 23.09 -32.15 -7.72
N SER A 472 22.53 -32.95 -8.64
CA SER A 472 23.23 -34.07 -9.28
C SER A 472 24.11 -33.60 -10.43
N TYR A 473 25.04 -34.44 -10.92
CA TYR A 473 25.88 -34.06 -12.06
C TYR A 473 25.02 -33.79 -13.32
N ILE A 474 23.91 -34.52 -13.51
CA ILE A 474 22.95 -34.31 -14.61
C ILE A 474 22.28 -32.94 -14.47
N SER A 475 21.86 -32.59 -13.26
CA SER A 475 21.21 -31.31 -12.98
C SER A 475 22.17 -30.13 -13.18
N ALA A 476 23.45 -30.30 -12.81
CA ALA A 476 24.48 -29.30 -13.04
C ALA A 476 24.67 -29.00 -14.53
N ILE A 477 24.63 -30.01 -15.42
CA ILE A 477 24.66 -29.79 -16.88
C ILE A 477 23.51 -28.90 -17.32
N GLY A 478 22.29 -29.17 -16.83
CA GLY A 478 21.10 -28.42 -17.20
C GLY A 478 21.22 -26.92 -16.90
N ILE A 479 21.84 -26.59 -15.76
CA ILE A 479 22.11 -25.20 -15.35
C ILE A 479 23.22 -24.61 -16.23
N LEU A 480 24.33 -25.32 -16.42
CA LEU A 480 25.50 -24.82 -17.17
C LEU A 480 25.21 -24.59 -18.67
N ARG A 481 24.31 -25.37 -19.28
CA ARG A 481 23.89 -25.20 -20.68
C ARG A 481 23.18 -23.88 -20.97
N LYS A 482 22.64 -23.20 -19.95
CA LYS A 482 22.01 -21.88 -20.10
C LYS A 482 23.03 -20.78 -20.43
N ASN A 483 24.34 -21.07 -20.32
CA ASN A 483 25.44 -20.18 -20.68
C ASN A 483 25.39 -18.78 -20.02
N ILE A 484 24.90 -18.73 -18.78
CA ILE A 484 24.78 -17.52 -17.96
C ILE A 484 26.18 -16.97 -17.70
N LYS A 485 26.43 -15.70 -18.04
CA LYS A 485 27.77 -15.09 -17.85
C LYS A 485 27.91 -14.40 -16.51
N ASP A 486 26.82 -13.84 -15.99
CA ASP A 486 26.79 -13.21 -14.68
C ASP A 486 26.79 -14.27 -13.57
N GLU A 487 27.69 -14.11 -12.62
CA GLU A 487 27.90 -15.11 -11.57
C GLU A 487 26.80 -15.05 -10.51
N ASP A 488 26.25 -13.87 -10.23
CA ASP A 488 25.18 -13.71 -9.25
C ASP A 488 23.87 -14.27 -9.79
N GLU A 489 23.62 -14.14 -11.09
CA GLU A 489 22.54 -14.82 -11.82
C GLU A 489 22.72 -16.35 -11.82
N LEU A 490 23.96 -16.85 -11.93
CA LEU A 490 24.25 -18.29 -11.79
C LEU A 490 23.95 -18.80 -10.37
N VAL A 491 24.22 -17.99 -9.34
CA VAL A 491 23.85 -18.32 -7.94
C VAL A 491 22.33 -18.39 -7.77
N LYS A 492 21.56 -17.50 -8.42
CA LYS A 492 20.09 -17.53 -8.37
C LYS A 492 19.55 -18.87 -8.89
N GLU A 493 20.06 -19.37 -10.01
CA GLU A 493 19.68 -20.66 -10.57
C GLU A 493 19.97 -21.84 -9.62
N VAL A 494 21.12 -21.81 -8.94
CA VAL A 494 21.47 -22.80 -7.92
C VAL A 494 20.47 -22.75 -6.76
N ILE A 495 20.14 -21.55 -6.26
CA ILE A 495 19.16 -21.36 -5.17
C ILE A 495 17.77 -21.88 -5.57
N GLU A 496 17.31 -21.58 -6.78
CA GLU A 496 16.02 -22.09 -7.27
C GLU A 496 15.99 -23.61 -7.34
N PHE A 497 17.08 -24.23 -7.78
CA PHE A 497 17.19 -25.68 -7.82
C PHE A 497 17.15 -26.29 -6.42
N GLU A 498 17.87 -25.72 -5.46
CA GLU A 498 17.85 -26.13 -4.05
C GLU A 498 16.44 -26.05 -3.44
N LYS A 499 15.69 -24.99 -3.73
CA LYS A 499 14.28 -24.87 -3.28
C LYS A 499 13.39 -25.96 -3.85
N LYS A 500 13.57 -26.31 -5.13
CA LYS A 500 12.78 -27.37 -5.80
C LYS A 500 13.09 -28.73 -5.19
N SER A 501 14.36 -29.07 -4.96
CA SER A 501 14.77 -30.37 -4.41
C SER A 501 14.25 -30.62 -2.99
N ILE A 502 14.16 -29.59 -2.14
CA ILE A 502 13.59 -29.66 -0.78
C ILE A 502 12.08 -29.96 -0.80
N LYS A 503 11.33 -29.45 -1.78
CA LYS A 503 9.89 -29.74 -1.91
C LYS A 503 9.60 -31.18 -2.34
N PHE A 504 10.50 -31.80 -3.11
CA PHE A 504 10.36 -33.20 -3.53
C PHE A 504 10.69 -34.21 -2.42
N SER A 505 11.57 -33.88 -1.47
CA SER A 505 11.87 -34.76 -0.33
C SER A 505 10.76 -34.79 0.72
N LYS A 506 10.03 -33.69 0.92
CA LYS A 506 8.89 -33.61 1.86
C LYS A 506 7.60 -34.32 1.40
N ARG A 507 7.48 -34.70 0.12
CA ARG A 507 6.32 -35.44 -0.42
C ARG A 507 6.44 -36.97 -0.31
N LYS A 508 7.59 -37.48 0.14
CA LYS A 508 7.86 -38.92 0.29
C LYS A 508 7.67 -39.44 1.73
N TYR A 509 7.17 -38.61 2.64
CA TYR A 509 6.86 -38.97 4.02
C TYR A 509 5.39 -38.70 4.33
#